data_AF-A0A1I4BVS6-F1
#
_entry.id   AF-A0A1I4BVS6-F1
#
_cell.length_a   1.000
_cell.length_b   1.000
_cell.length_c   1.000
_cell.angle_alpha   90.00
_cell.angle_beta   90.00
_cell.angle_gamma   90.00
#
_symmetry.space_group_name_H-M   'P 1'
#
loop_
_entity.id
_entity.type
_entity.pdbx_description
1 polymer ?
#
loop_
_entity_poly.entity_id
_entity_poly.type
_entity_poly.pdbx_seq_one_letter_code
_entity_poly.pdbx_strand_id
1 'polypeptide(L)'
;MRDLAAHVLGDFYGRLARDRDGHRDGPGFAPGESLEAFIHRINQEWVEAHRRVSPAALSDTLDVVGGQVVRFFEATDPNSLSLGVSWAGIDPAPMWLDSARDFTEFWTHRQQIRHAAGQDTDPDPRFLSVVLDTFMRALPHTLREVAAPSGTQIQVRIDGPAGGTWTVTATGPR
;
A
#
# COMPACT_ATOMS: atom_id res chain seq x y z
N MET A 1 -16.19 -6.52 9.21
CA MET A 1 -16.25 -5.06 8.95
C MET A 1 -15.59 -4.25 10.05
N ARG A 2 -15.94 -4.40 11.33
CA ARG A 2 -15.27 -3.66 12.43
C ARG A 2 -13.74 -3.82 12.44
N ASP A 3 -13.26 -5.05 12.35
CA ASP A 3 -11.82 -5.34 12.42
C ASP A 3 -11.07 -4.74 11.23
N LEU A 4 -11.70 -4.73 10.06
CA LEU A 4 -11.18 -4.09 8.87
C LEU A 4 -11.12 -2.56 9.01
N ALA A 5 -12.12 -1.95 9.64
CA ALA A 5 -12.10 -0.53 9.98
C ALA A 5 -10.99 -0.20 10.99
N ALA A 6 -10.77 -1.06 11.99
CA ALA A 6 -9.67 -0.93 12.93
C ALA A 6 -8.31 -1.07 12.24
N HIS A 7 -8.16 -2.04 11.32
CA HIS A 7 -6.96 -2.21 10.49
C HIS A 7 -6.61 -0.92 9.73
N VAL A 8 -7.55 -0.38 8.94
CA VAL A 8 -7.34 0.86 8.18
C VAL A 8 -7.00 2.04 9.08
N LEU A 9 -7.60 2.12 10.28
CA LEU A 9 -7.25 3.13 11.27
C LEU A 9 -5.80 2.99 11.76
N GLY A 10 -5.31 1.76 11.87
CA GLY A 10 -3.91 1.45 12.18
C GLY A 10 -2.97 1.97 11.10
N ASP A 11 -3.29 1.74 9.81
CA ASP A 11 -2.49 2.25 8.68
C ASP A 11 -2.40 3.78 8.72
N PHE A 12 -3.52 4.45 8.99
CA PHE A 12 -3.56 5.91 9.11
C PHE A 12 -2.69 6.43 10.25
N TYR A 13 -2.80 5.85 11.44
CA TYR A 13 -1.95 6.25 12.56
C TYR A 13 -0.49 5.93 12.30
N GLY A 14 -0.17 4.77 11.71
CA GLY A 14 1.20 4.40 11.36
C GLY A 14 1.83 5.40 10.39
N ARG A 15 1.07 5.83 9.38
CA ARG A 15 1.48 6.87 8.41
C ARG A 15 1.76 8.20 9.11
N LEU A 16 0.79 8.70 9.89
CA LEU A 16 0.93 10.00 10.56
C LEU A 16 2.04 9.98 11.61
N ALA A 17 2.11 8.94 12.43
CA ALA A 17 3.12 8.82 13.48
C ALA A 17 4.53 8.85 12.88
N ARG A 18 4.80 8.00 11.88
CA ARG A 18 6.13 7.89 11.29
C ARG A 18 6.50 9.11 10.45
N ASP A 19 5.63 9.52 9.53
CA ASP A 19 6.02 10.43 8.44
C ASP A 19 5.63 11.90 8.73
N ARG A 20 4.56 12.15 9.48
CA ARG A 20 4.17 13.51 9.90
C ARG A 20 4.83 13.89 11.22
N ASP A 21 4.79 13.00 12.20
CA ASP A 21 5.14 13.32 13.59
C ASP A 21 6.56 12.87 13.97
N GLY A 22 7.22 12.06 13.13
CA GLY A 22 8.56 11.53 13.41
C GLY A 22 8.61 10.55 14.59
N HIS A 23 7.48 10.02 15.02
CA HIS A 23 7.35 9.06 16.11
C HIS A 23 7.58 7.63 15.61
N ARG A 24 8.63 6.97 16.12
CA ARG A 24 9.11 5.67 15.64
C ARG A 24 9.04 4.55 16.68
N ASP A 25 8.40 4.81 17.82
CA ASP A 25 8.22 3.79 18.85
C ASP A 25 7.19 2.77 18.38
N GLY A 26 7.41 1.50 18.73
CA GLY A 26 6.51 0.41 18.33
C GLY A 26 7.12 -0.97 18.53
N PRO A 27 6.34 -2.04 18.30
CA PRO A 27 6.82 -3.40 18.37
C PRO A 27 7.92 -3.62 17.32
N GLY A 28 9.03 -4.24 17.74
CA GLY A 28 10.06 -4.75 16.84
C GLY A 28 9.79 -6.20 16.42
N PHE A 29 10.64 -6.70 15.53
CA PHE A 29 10.68 -8.12 15.17
C PHE A 29 10.97 -8.98 16.39
N ALA A 30 10.24 -10.09 16.54
CA ALA A 30 10.63 -11.16 17.43
C ALA A 30 11.86 -11.92 16.87
N PRO A 31 12.64 -12.62 17.71
CA PRO A 31 13.80 -13.39 17.23
C PRO A 31 13.40 -14.42 16.17
N GLY A 32 13.99 -14.29 14.97
CA GLY A 32 13.72 -15.19 13.83
C GLY A 32 12.38 -14.96 13.12
N GLU A 33 11.65 -13.90 13.44
CA GLU A 33 10.38 -13.56 12.81
C GLU A 33 10.60 -13.07 11.37
N SER A 34 9.80 -13.60 10.43
CA SER A 34 9.81 -13.09 9.04
C SER A 34 9.05 -11.75 8.95
N LEU A 35 9.27 -10.99 7.88
CA LEU A 35 8.54 -9.74 7.64
C LEU A 35 7.02 -9.95 7.60
N GLU A 36 6.57 -11.02 6.95
CA GLU A 36 5.16 -11.36 6.82
C GLU A 36 4.55 -11.71 8.18
N ALA A 37 5.27 -12.49 8.99
CA ALA A 37 4.84 -12.86 10.33
C ALA A 37 4.77 -11.62 11.25
N PHE A 38 5.77 -10.74 11.17
CA PHE A 38 5.81 -9.47 11.91
C PHE A 38 4.61 -8.59 11.55
N ILE A 39 4.39 -8.32 10.26
CA ILE A 39 3.27 -7.49 9.78
C ILE A 39 1.93 -8.10 10.21
N HIS A 40 1.76 -9.42 10.05
CA HIS A 40 0.53 -10.08 10.46
C HIS A 40 0.28 -9.91 11.96
N ARG A 41 1.29 -10.15 12.80
CA ARG A 41 1.19 -10.05 14.26
C ARG A 41 0.82 -8.64 14.71
N ILE A 42 1.55 -7.61 14.26
CA ILE A 42 1.29 -6.23 14.71
C ILE A 42 -0.10 -5.74 14.28
N ASN A 43 -0.57 -6.17 13.10
CA ASN A 43 -1.93 -5.84 12.64
C ASN A 43 -2.99 -6.54 13.51
N GLN A 44 -2.77 -7.80 13.87
CA GLN A 44 -3.67 -8.51 14.80
C GLN A 44 -3.67 -7.88 16.19
N GLU A 45 -2.51 -7.58 16.75
CA GLU A 45 -2.38 -6.90 18.05
C GLU A 45 -3.14 -5.56 18.07
N TRP A 46 -3.02 -4.77 16.99
CA TRP A 46 -3.75 -3.51 16.84
C TRP A 46 -5.27 -3.71 16.80
N VAL A 47 -5.76 -4.65 15.99
CA VAL A 47 -7.18 -4.97 15.88
C VAL A 47 -7.74 -5.47 17.22
N GLU A 48 -7.01 -6.34 17.92
CA GLU A 48 -7.39 -6.85 19.24
C GLU A 48 -7.43 -5.75 20.30
N ALA A 49 -6.47 -4.82 20.29
CA ALA A 49 -6.47 -3.66 21.19
C ALA A 49 -7.71 -2.79 20.98
N HIS A 50 -8.19 -2.67 19.74
CA HIS A 50 -9.40 -1.93 19.39
C HIS A 50 -10.71 -2.69 19.62
N ARG A 51 -10.66 -3.89 20.24
CA ARG A 51 -11.85 -4.74 20.37
C ARG A 51 -13.00 -4.13 21.19
N ARG A 52 -12.72 -3.12 22.01
CA ARG A 52 -13.72 -2.45 22.86
C ARG A 52 -14.30 -1.19 22.22
N VAL A 53 -13.75 -0.75 21.09
CA VAL A 53 -14.24 0.42 20.36
C VAL A 53 -15.43 -0.01 19.52
N SER A 54 -16.54 0.74 19.63
CA SER A 54 -17.75 0.43 18.86
C SER A 54 -17.55 0.75 17.37
N PRO A 55 -18.31 0.11 16.47
CA PRO A 55 -18.23 0.42 15.04
C PRO A 55 -18.51 1.90 14.71
N ALA A 56 -19.44 2.55 15.44
CA ALA A 56 -19.73 3.97 15.27
C ALA A 56 -18.52 4.84 15.65
N ALA A 57 -17.93 4.60 16.83
CA ALA A 57 -16.75 5.33 17.28
C ALA A 57 -15.54 5.11 16.35
N LEU A 58 -15.34 3.90 15.81
CA LEU A 58 -14.30 3.63 14.82
C LEU A 58 -14.53 4.42 13.53
N SER A 59 -15.78 4.49 13.06
CA SER A 59 -16.13 5.25 11.86
C SER A 59 -15.90 6.74 12.03
N ASP A 60 -16.33 7.31 13.17
CA ASP A 60 -16.09 8.72 13.50
C ASP A 60 -14.57 9.03 13.57
N THR A 61 -13.80 8.10 14.16
CA THR A 61 -12.34 8.25 14.24
C THR A 61 -11.68 8.16 12.87
N LEU A 62 -12.12 7.23 12.01
CA LEU A 62 -11.63 7.11 10.64
C LEU A 62 -11.86 8.38 9.83
N ASP A 63 -13.00 9.07 10.00
CA ASP A 63 -13.29 10.33 9.31
C ASP A 63 -12.29 11.42 9.72
N VAL A 64 -12.09 11.59 11.03
CA VAL A 64 -11.16 12.59 11.57
C VAL A 64 -9.71 12.31 11.17
N VAL A 65 -9.24 11.08 11.34
CA VAL A 65 -7.85 10.71 11.06
C VAL A 65 -7.61 10.61 9.56
N GLY A 66 -8.57 10.09 8.78
CA GLY A 66 -8.51 10.06 7.33
C GLY A 66 -8.36 11.46 6.73
N GLY A 67 -9.08 12.46 7.26
CA GLY A 67 -8.89 13.85 6.86
C GLY A 67 -7.47 14.39 7.15
N GLN A 68 -6.81 13.90 8.21
CA GLN A 68 -5.41 14.26 8.49
C GLN A 68 -4.44 13.59 7.50
N VAL A 69 -4.68 12.33 7.15
CA VAL A 69 -3.90 11.59 6.15
C VAL A 69 -4.00 12.25 4.78
N VAL A 70 -5.21 12.67 4.37
CA VAL A 70 -5.41 13.43 3.12
C VAL A 70 -4.59 14.71 3.11
N ARG A 71 -4.70 15.54 4.16
CA ARG A 71 -3.92 16.79 4.27
C ARG A 71 -2.41 16.53 4.26
N PHE A 72 -1.97 15.44 4.87
CA PHE A 72 -0.57 15.03 4.83
C PHE A 72 -0.14 14.75 3.39
N PHE A 73 -0.88 13.93 2.64
CA PHE A 73 -0.56 13.64 1.25
C PHE A 73 -0.59 14.89 0.36
N GLU A 74 -1.58 15.77 0.52
CA GLU A 74 -1.71 17.02 -0.24
C GLU A 74 -0.53 17.99 0.00
N ALA A 75 0.06 17.98 1.20
CA ALA A 75 1.17 18.86 1.56
C ALA A 75 2.54 18.28 1.22
N THR A 76 2.63 16.99 0.85
CA THR A 76 3.91 16.31 0.70
C THR A 76 4.44 16.44 -0.73
N ASP A 77 5.74 16.73 -0.89
CA ASP A 77 6.42 16.68 -2.20
C ASP A 77 6.49 15.22 -2.70
N PRO A 78 5.86 14.87 -3.84
CA PRO A 78 5.88 13.52 -4.38
C PRO A 78 7.28 13.01 -4.74
N ASN A 79 8.26 13.89 -4.93
CA ASN A 79 9.64 13.53 -5.28
C ASN A 79 10.59 13.44 -4.07
N SER A 80 10.11 13.76 -2.87
CA SER A 80 10.90 13.60 -1.65
C SER A 80 11.18 12.12 -1.35
N LEU A 81 12.21 11.85 -0.55
CA LEU A 81 12.54 10.48 -0.14
C LEU A 81 11.56 9.99 0.94
N SER A 82 11.11 8.74 0.83
CA SER A 82 10.24 8.06 1.79
C SER A 82 10.75 6.64 2.09
N LEU A 83 9.94 5.89 2.85
CA LEU A 83 10.16 4.48 3.15
C LEU A 83 10.33 3.66 1.86
N GLY A 84 11.30 2.74 1.84
CA GLY A 84 11.52 1.84 0.71
C GLY A 84 10.30 0.96 0.41
N VAL A 85 10.07 0.72 -0.88
CA VAL A 85 9.02 -0.19 -1.37
C VAL A 85 9.70 -1.50 -1.77
N SER A 86 9.79 -2.42 -0.80
CA SER A 86 10.62 -3.62 -0.87
C SER A 86 10.31 -4.51 -2.08
N TRP A 87 9.03 -4.73 -2.40
CA TRP A 87 8.61 -5.53 -3.54
C TRP A 87 8.93 -4.87 -4.89
N ALA A 88 9.13 -3.55 -4.93
CA ALA A 88 9.61 -2.83 -6.11
C ALA A 88 11.15 -2.72 -6.16
N GLY A 89 11.84 -3.13 -5.10
CA GLY A 89 13.30 -3.02 -5.00
C GLY A 89 13.82 -1.59 -5.01
N ILE A 90 13.02 -0.62 -4.56
CA ILE A 90 13.40 0.79 -4.52
C ILE A 90 13.49 1.23 -3.07
N ASP A 91 14.71 1.54 -2.62
CA ASP A 91 15.00 1.97 -1.25
C ASP A 91 16.18 2.98 -1.22
N PRO A 92 15.98 4.22 -0.72
CA PRO A 92 14.69 4.80 -0.37
C PRO A 92 13.79 4.97 -1.61
N ALA A 93 12.48 4.88 -1.42
CA ALA A 93 11.53 5.13 -2.51
C ALA A 93 11.21 6.63 -2.60
N PRO A 94 10.87 7.14 -3.80
CA PRO A 94 10.24 8.45 -3.90
C PRO A 94 8.84 8.39 -3.25
N MET A 95 8.43 9.49 -2.63
CA MET A 95 7.18 9.61 -1.90
C MET A 95 5.95 9.25 -2.73
N TRP A 96 5.96 9.53 -4.03
CA TRP A 96 4.85 9.13 -4.91
C TRP A 96 4.67 7.61 -4.94
N LEU A 97 5.75 6.82 -4.89
CA LEU A 97 5.69 5.36 -4.97
C LEU A 97 5.26 4.76 -3.63
N ASP A 98 5.75 5.33 -2.53
CA ASP A 98 5.29 4.98 -1.18
C ASP A 98 3.79 5.32 -0.98
N SER A 99 3.36 6.50 -1.42
CA SER A 99 1.93 6.88 -1.40
C SER A 99 1.08 5.97 -2.28
N ALA A 100 1.60 5.58 -3.46
CA ALA A 100 0.93 4.66 -4.36
C ALA A 100 0.84 3.24 -3.76
N ARG A 101 1.85 2.79 -3.01
CA ARG A 101 1.80 1.55 -2.22
C ARG A 101 0.64 1.60 -1.22
N ASP A 102 0.53 2.63 -0.41
CA ASP A 102 -0.58 2.79 0.55
C ASP A 102 -1.94 2.84 -0.17
N PHE A 103 -2.00 3.48 -1.34
CA PHE A 103 -3.21 3.50 -2.14
C PHE A 103 -3.67 2.09 -2.57
N THR A 104 -2.74 1.16 -2.86
CA THR A 104 -3.12 -0.24 -3.16
C THR A 104 -3.78 -0.94 -1.96
N GLU A 105 -3.34 -0.64 -0.73
CA GLU A 105 -3.91 -1.16 0.50
C GLU A 105 -5.32 -0.59 0.74
N PHE A 106 -5.47 0.72 0.65
CA PHE A 106 -6.77 1.39 0.81
C PHE A 106 -7.78 0.94 -0.26
N TRP A 107 -7.36 0.79 -1.51
CA TRP A 107 -8.22 0.29 -2.57
C TRP A 107 -8.67 -1.15 -2.25
N THR A 108 -7.75 -2.03 -1.86
CA THR A 108 -8.06 -3.42 -1.51
C THR A 108 -9.08 -3.50 -0.37
N HIS A 109 -8.88 -2.74 0.71
CA HIS A 109 -9.79 -2.74 1.85
C HIS A 109 -11.14 -2.10 1.53
N ARG A 110 -11.17 -1.07 0.67
CA ARG A 110 -12.42 -0.54 0.12
C ARG A 110 -13.20 -1.63 -0.62
N GLN A 111 -12.55 -2.46 -1.43
CA GLN A 111 -13.22 -3.56 -2.13
C GLN A 111 -13.80 -4.58 -1.15
N GLN A 112 -13.03 -4.98 -0.13
CA GLN A 112 -13.50 -5.89 0.91
C GLN A 112 -14.72 -5.34 1.66
N ILE A 113 -14.74 -4.04 1.99
CA ILE A 113 -15.90 -3.39 2.61
C ILE A 113 -17.10 -3.39 1.68
N ARG A 114 -16.92 -3.01 0.41
CA ARG A 114 -18.00 -2.98 -0.59
C ARG A 114 -18.64 -4.35 -0.75
N HIS A 115 -17.84 -5.39 -0.96
CA HIS A 115 -18.33 -6.76 -1.11
C HIS A 115 -19.05 -7.25 0.15
N ALA A 116 -18.50 -6.96 1.34
CA ALA A 116 -19.14 -7.32 2.61
C ALA A 116 -20.48 -6.59 2.84
N ALA A 117 -20.65 -5.41 2.24
CA ALA A 117 -21.89 -4.63 2.25
C ALA A 117 -22.86 -5.01 1.11
N GLY A 118 -22.56 -6.05 0.32
CA GLY A 118 -23.37 -6.48 -0.81
C GLY A 118 -23.29 -5.56 -2.04
N GLN A 119 -22.26 -4.72 -2.11
CA GLN A 119 -21.97 -3.87 -3.27
C GLN A 119 -20.97 -4.57 -4.20
N ASP A 120 -21.05 -4.25 -5.50
CA ASP A 120 -20.05 -4.70 -6.47
C ASP A 120 -18.69 -4.00 -6.26
N THR A 121 -17.66 -4.53 -6.94
CA THR A 121 -16.36 -3.86 -7.07
C THR A 121 -16.53 -2.40 -7.50
N ASP A 122 -15.60 -1.52 -7.11
CA ASP A 122 -15.70 -0.10 -7.44
C ASP A 122 -15.71 0.04 -8.97
N PRO A 123 -16.78 0.63 -9.54
CA PRO A 123 -16.92 0.71 -10.98
C PRO A 123 -15.99 1.75 -11.61
N ASP A 124 -15.35 2.62 -10.82
CA ASP A 124 -14.44 3.64 -11.33
C ASP A 124 -13.09 3.01 -11.77
N PRO A 125 -12.82 2.94 -13.08
CA PRO A 125 -11.61 2.27 -13.57
C PRO A 125 -10.33 3.03 -13.24
N ARG A 126 -10.42 4.33 -12.90
CA ARG A 126 -9.24 5.16 -12.64
C ARG A 126 -8.44 4.65 -11.46
N PHE A 127 -9.12 4.23 -10.40
CA PHE A 127 -8.46 3.76 -9.19
C PHE A 127 -7.78 2.40 -9.41
N LEU A 128 -8.46 1.46 -10.07
CA LEU A 128 -7.83 0.18 -10.41
C LEU A 128 -6.65 0.38 -11.38
N SER A 129 -6.74 1.32 -12.31
CA SER A 129 -5.63 1.64 -13.21
C SER A 129 -4.38 2.12 -12.45
N VAL A 130 -4.55 2.97 -11.42
CA VAL A 130 -3.45 3.37 -10.53
C VAL A 130 -2.88 2.17 -9.76
N VAL A 131 -3.73 1.30 -9.20
CA VAL A 131 -3.28 0.08 -8.51
C VAL A 131 -2.46 -0.82 -9.43
N LEU A 132 -2.92 -1.03 -10.66
CA LEU A 132 -2.21 -1.83 -11.65
C LEU A 132 -0.88 -1.19 -12.01
N ASP A 133 -0.84 0.12 -12.30
CA ASP A 133 0.41 0.82 -12.62
C ASP A 133 1.44 0.72 -11.48
N THR A 134 0.99 0.85 -10.23
CA THR A 134 1.82 0.67 -9.03
C THR A 134 2.44 -0.72 -8.99
N PHE A 135 1.66 -1.78 -9.16
CA PHE A 135 2.20 -3.14 -9.18
C PHE A 135 3.15 -3.37 -10.35
N MET A 136 2.94 -2.73 -11.50
CA MET A 136 3.84 -2.86 -12.65
C MET A 136 5.21 -2.24 -12.41
N ARG A 137 5.36 -1.35 -11.42
CA ARG A 137 6.68 -0.89 -10.92
C ARG A 137 7.51 -2.01 -10.30
N ALA A 138 6.90 -3.14 -9.91
CA ALA A 138 7.59 -4.31 -9.39
C ALA A 138 8.32 -5.11 -10.48
N LEU A 139 7.88 -5.04 -11.74
CA LEU A 139 8.35 -5.94 -12.81
C LEU A 139 9.88 -6.00 -12.94
N PRO A 140 10.63 -4.87 -12.96
CA PRO A 140 12.08 -4.91 -13.04
C PRO A 140 12.71 -5.66 -11.85
N HIS A 141 12.17 -5.46 -10.64
CA HIS A 141 12.65 -6.14 -9.46
C HIS A 141 12.29 -7.62 -9.49
N THR A 142 11.06 -7.99 -9.85
CA THR A 142 10.61 -9.38 -9.95
C THR A 142 11.47 -10.19 -10.94
N LEU A 143 11.84 -9.58 -12.07
CA LEU A 143 12.58 -10.24 -13.14
C LEU A 143 14.11 -10.12 -13.02
N ARG A 144 14.63 -9.52 -11.95
CA ARG A 144 16.07 -9.21 -11.80
C ARG A 144 17.00 -10.42 -11.91
N GLU A 145 16.53 -11.61 -11.53
CA GLU A 145 17.30 -12.87 -11.60
C GLU A 145 17.11 -13.60 -12.94
N VAL A 146 16.30 -13.07 -13.85
CA VAL A 146 16.05 -13.67 -15.16
C VAL A 146 17.14 -13.21 -16.12
N ALA A 147 18.01 -14.13 -16.52
CA ALA A 147 19.03 -13.85 -17.53
C ALA A 147 18.38 -13.62 -18.91
N ALA A 148 18.63 -12.45 -19.50
CA ALA A 148 18.16 -12.10 -20.85
C ALA A 148 19.17 -11.18 -21.56
N PRO A 149 19.32 -11.26 -22.90
CA PRO A 149 20.10 -10.29 -23.65
C PRO A 149 19.59 -8.86 -23.43
N SER A 150 20.50 -7.89 -23.36
CA SER A 150 20.14 -6.47 -23.28
C SER A 150 19.22 -6.07 -24.44
N GLY A 151 18.16 -5.33 -24.14
CA GLY A 151 17.11 -4.97 -25.09
C GLY A 151 15.97 -5.99 -25.21
N THR A 152 16.05 -7.14 -24.54
CA THR A 152 14.92 -8.08 -24.43
C THR A 152 13.76 -7.39 -23.71
N GLN A 153 12.55 -7.50 -24.27
CA GLN A 153 11.35 -6.86 -23.72
C GLN A 153 10.31 -7.91 -23.35
N ILE A 154 9.68 -7.71 -22.19
CA ILE A 154 8.44 -8.38 -21.83
C ILE A 154 7.34 -7.31 -21.81
N GLN A 155 6.24 -7.60 -22.49
CA GLN A 155 5.06 -6.76 -22.48
C GLN A 155 3.96 -7.45 -21.64
N VAL A 156 3.41 -6.70 -20.68
CA VAL A 156 2.23 -7.09 -19.92
C VAL A 156 1.06 -6.25 -20.40
N ARG A 157 0.00 -6.93 -20.85
CA ARG A 157 -1.25 -6.30 -21.28
C ARG A 157 -2.38 -6.78 -20.38
N ILE A 158 -3.10 -5.84 -19.79
CA ILE A 158 -4.32 -6.08 -19.04
C ILE A 158 -5.46 -5.45 -19.83
N ASP A 159 -6.47 -6.24 -20.17
CA ASP A 159 -7.65 -5.77 -20.89
C ASP A 159 -8.66 -5.08 -19.95
N GLY A 160 -9.64 -4.40 -20.55
CA GLY A 160 -10.73 -3.75 -19.83
C GLY A 160 -10.46 -2.27 -19.49
N PRO A 161 -11.45 -1.57 -18.91
CA PRO A 161 -11.41 -0.11 -18.79
C PRO A 161 -10.30 0.44 -17.89
N ALA A 162 -9.87 -0.34 -16.88
CA ALA A 162 -8.75 0.00 -15.99
C ALA A 162 -7.40 -0.52 -16.51
N GLY A 163 -7.44 -1.35 -17.56
CA GLY A 163 -6.29 -2.03 -18.12
C GLY A 163 -5.29 -1.10 -18.79
N GLY A 164 -4.16 -1.69 -19.21
CA GLY A 164 -3.05 -0.94 -19.77
C GLY A 164 -2.02 -1.86 -20.41
N THR A 165 -0.94 -1.26 -20.90
CA THR A 165 0.20 -1.99 -21.46
C THR A 165 1.48 -1.45 -20.85
N TRP A 166 2.25 -2.34 -20.25
CA TRP A 166 3.54 -2.03 -19.63
C TRP A 166 4.62 -2.86 -20.30
N THR A 167 5.80 -2.28 -20.43
CA THR A 167 6.97 -2.97 -20.98
C THR A 167 8.12 -2.84 -19.99
N VAL A 168 8.73 -3.98 -19.69
CA VAL A 168 10.00 -4.05 -18.96
C VAL A 168 11.07 -4.49 -19.94
N THR A 169 12.18 -3.75 -19.96
CA THR A 169 13.32 -4.00 -20.84
C THR A 169 14.49 -4.46 -20.00
N ALA A 170 15.09 -5.60 -20.35
CA ALA A 170 16.37 -5.99 -19.82
C ALA A 170 17.41 -4.94 -20.23
N THR A 171 17.85 -4.13 -19.29
CA THR A 171 19.03 -3.28 -19.46
C THR A 171 20.26 -4.07 -19.07
N GLY A 172 21.42 -3.80 -19.69
CA GLY A 172 22.68 -4.45 -19.32
C GLY A 172 22.98 -4.37 -17.80
N PRO A 173 23.98 -5.13 -17.32
CA PRO A 173 24.32 -5.15 -15.89
C PRO A 173 24.54 -3.74 -15.34
N ARG A 174 23.97 -3.47 -14.16
CA ARG A 174 24.15 -2.22 -13.41
C ARG A 174 25.56 -2.10 -12.85
#